data_AF-A0A1H4NGN1-F1
#
_entry.id   AF-A0A1H4NGN1-F1
#
_cell.length_a   1.000
_cell.length_b   1.000
_cell.length_c   1.000
_cell.angle_alpha   90.00
_cell.angle_beta   90.00
_cell.angle_gamma   90.00
#
_symmetry.space_group_name_H-M   'P 1'
#
loop_
_entity.id
_entity.type
_entity.pdbx_description
1 polymer ?
#
loop_
_entity_poly.entity_id
_entity_poly.type
_entity_poly.pdbx_seq_one_letter_code
_entity_poly.pdbx_strand_id
1 'polypeptide(L)'
;MPLMDIFTRLDHAVHKVSRVQAQAEATAVRGLGPSRAPRRRQVIGNVTALVQQLPDDAVAQLLWQAGEVRRSADALIAVAAAEIRSRADARLDVPALAGISDAEAERLAAVGAMVAESEAAIDARDVVEATDLEVPIDMPWWHPIAIAVVEGRLSAASAASAREGLGEPGAHVTEQALSDAAERLVCSLTAAAPDAAAEAARRERAALEGALLLLPEPTVADADHARRGHG
;
A
#
# COMPACT_ATOMS: atom_id res chain seq x y z
N MET A 1 14.97 2.25 -5.05
CA MET A 1 14.20 2.87 -6.18
C MET A 1 13.89 4.34 -5.83
N PRO A 2 14.25 5.35 -6.65
CA PRO A 2 14.38 6.71 -6.14
C PRO A 2 13.04 7.47 -6.15
N LEU A 3 12.83 8.36 -5.18
CA LEU A 3 11.76 9.36 -5.02
C LEU A 3 11.13 9.91 -6.33
N MET A 4 11.90 9.98 -7.42
CA MET A 4 11.43 10.35 -8.76
C MET A 4 10.23 9.54 -9.26
N ASP A 5 10.13 8.25 -8.96
CA ASP A 5 8.99 7.43 -9.42
C ASP A 5 7.70 7.74 -8.65
N ILE A 6 7.80 8.10 -7.37
CA ILE A 6 6.64 8.49 -6.57
C ILE A 6 6.13 9.87 -7.02
N PHE A 7 7.02 10.82 -7.31
CA PHE A 7 6.63 12.11 -7.90
C PHE A 7 6.03 11.95 -9.29
N THR A 8 6.57 11.04 -10.12
CA THR A 8 6.00 10.73 -11.44
C THR A 8 4.61 10.10 -11.34
N ARG A 9 4.37 9.25 -10.33
CA ARG A 9 3.04 8.69 -10.03
C ARG A 9 2.07 9.73 -9.52
N LEU A 10 2.52 10.67 -8.68
CA LEU A 10 1.70 11.81 -8.24
C LEU A 10 1.34 12.70 -9.43
N ASP A 11 2.31 13.01 -10.29
CA ASP A 11 2.08 13.80 -11.48
C ASP A 11 1.13 13.08 -12.44
N HIS A 12 1.26 11.75 -12.57
CA HIS A 12 0.32 10.93 -13.32
C HIS A 12 -1.08 10.89 -12.69
N ALA A 13 -1.20 10.85 -11.36
CA ALA A 13 -2.47 10.91 -10.64
C ALA A 13 -3.13 12.29 -10.78
N VAL A 14 -2.38 13.38 -10.66
CA VAL A 14 -2.82 14.76 -10.93
C VAL A 14 -3.28 14.89 -12.38
N HIS A 15 -2.51 14.39 -13.35
CA HIS A 15 -2.89 14.37 -14.77
C HIS A 15 -4.12 13.48 -15.05
N LYS A 16 -4.32 12.39 -14.30
CA LYS A 16 -5.56 11.58 -14.38
C LYS A 16 -6.76 12.37 -13.86
N VAL A 17 -6.63 13.07 -12.74
CA VAL A 17 -7.70 13.95 -12.21
C VAL A 17 -8.04 15.05 -13.20
N SER A 18 -7.04 15.72 -13.77
CA SER A 18 -7.25 16.73 -14.82
C SER A 18 -7.89 16.14 -16.08
N ARG A 19 -7.54 14.91 -16.48
CA ARG A 19 -8.18 14.22 -17.62
C ARG A 19 -9.64 13.84 -17.35
N VAL A 20 -9.95 13.39 -16.14
CA VAL A 20 -11.32 13.05 -15.73
C VAL A 20 -12.17 14.31 -15.67
N GLN A 21 -11.62 15.40 -15.14
CA GLN A 21 -12.27 16.72 -15.20
C GLN A 21 -12.54 17.14 -16.65
N ALA A 22 -11.55 17.04 -17.54
CA ALA A 22 -11.71 17.36 -18.96
C ALA A 22 -12.71 16.43 -19.67
N GLN A 23 -12.80 15.16 -19.28
CA GLN A 23 -13.73 14.19 -19.85
C GLN A 23 -15.16 14.39 -19.34
N ALA A 24 -15.33 14.78 -18.08
CA ALA A 24 -16.61 15.24 -17.54
C ALA A 24 -17.09 16.50 -18.27
N GLU A 25 -16.19 17.46 -18.53
CA GLU A 25 -16.47 18.66 -19.33
C GLU A 25 -16.88 18.30 -20.77
N ALA A 26 -16.17 17.38 -21.44
CA ALA A 26 -16.48 16.96 -22.80
C ALA A 26 -17.81 16.19 -22.92
N THR A 27 -18.17 15.42 -21.89
CA THR A 27 -19.42 14.64 -21.86
C THR A 27 -20.63 15.56 -21.60
N ALA A 28 -20.48 16.56 -20.75
CA ALA A 28 -21.47 17.63 -20.55
C ALA A 28 -21.76 18.42 -21.84
N VAL A 29 -20.76 18.59 -22.71
CA VAL A 29 -20.91 19.28 -24.01
C VAL A 29 -21.65 18.43 -25.06
N ARG A 30 -21.53 17.08 -25.03
CA ARG A 30 -22.20 16.20 -26.01
C ARG A 30 -23.66 15.86 -25.69
N GLY A 31 -24.08 16.01 -24.43
CA GLY A 31 -25.48 15.83 -24.03
C GLY A 31 -26.44 16.91 -24.55
N LEU A 32 -25.92 18.00 -25.12
CA LEU A 32 -26.71 19.10 -25.66
C LEU A 32 -26.69 19.05 -27.19
N GLY A 33 -27.80 18.57 -27.76
CA GLY A 33 -28.05 18.59 -29.22
C GLY A 33 -27.97 20.00 -29.84
N PRO A 34 -27.89 20.10 -31.17
CA PRO A 34 -27.53 21.32 -31.86
C PRO A 34 -28.65 22.36 -31.76
N SER A 35 -28.52 23.31 -30.83
CA SER A 35 -29.32 24.53 -30.82
C SER A 35 -28.42 25.76 -30.78
N ARG A 36 -28.62 26.64 -31.76
CA ARG A 36 -27.87 27.87 -32.05
C ARG A 36 -27.92 28.86 -30.88
N ALA A 37 -26.74 29.19 -30.31
CA ALA A 37 -26.29 30.47 -29.71
C ALA A 37 -27.18 31.15 -28.62
N PRO A 38 -26.65 32.04 -27.74
CA PRO A 38 -25.29 32.55 -27.65
C PRO A 38 -24.50 31.90 -26.49
N ARG A 39 -23.17 32.03 -26.57
CA ARG A 39 -22.22 31.65 -25.52
C ARG A 39 -22.59 32.31 -24.19
N ARG A 40 -23.41 31.65 -23.37
CA ARG A 40 -23.38 31.86 -21.93
C ARG A 40 -22.05 31.32 -21.47
N ARG A 41 -21.21 32.21 -20.93
CA ARG A 41 -20.12 31.86 -20.04
C ARG A 41 -20.76 30.94 -18.99
N GLN A 42 -20.60 29.63 -19.16
CA GLN A 42 -21.14 28.64 -18.25
C GLN A 42 -20.29 28.80 -17.00
N VAL A 43 -20.79 29.63 -16.08
CA VAL A 43 -20.32 29.66 -14.70
C VAL A 43 -20.30 28.21 -14.31
N ILE A 44 -19.12 27.71 -13.91
CA ILE A 44 -18.94 26.37 -13.36
C ILE A 44 -19.91 26.31 -12.19
N GLY A 45 -21.11 25.80 -12.46
CA GLY A 45 -22.15 25.66 -11.47
C GLY A 45 -21.61 24.66 -10.47
N ASN A 46 -21.56 25.08 -9.21
CA ASN A 46 -21.22 24.30 -8.02
C ASN A 46 -20.96 22.81 -8.30
N VAL A 47 -19.78 22.30 -7.90
CA VAL A 47 -19.35 20.88 -8.03
C VAL A 47 -20.47 19.89 -7.68
N THR A 48 -21.30 20.20 -6.69
CA THR A 48 -22.49 19.41 -6.33
C THR A 48 -23.46 19.22 -7.50
N ALA A 49 -23.78 20.26 -8.25
CA ALA A 49 -24.68 20.21 -9.40
C ALA A 49 -24.08 19.42 -10.58
N LEU A 50 -22.75 19.46 -10.74
CA LEU A 50 -22.05 18.64 -11.73
C LEU A 50 -22.14 17.16 -11.37
N VAL A 51 -21.85 16.79 -10.12
CA VAL A 51 -21.93 15.40 -9.64
C VAL A 51 -23.35 14.85 -9.73
N GLN A 52 -24.37 15.67 -9.42
CA GLN A 52 -25.79 15.28 -9.54
C GLN A 52 -26.25 14.95 -10.96
N GLN A 53 -25.51 15.38 -11.98
CA GLN A 53 -25.82 15.14 -13.40
C GLN A 53 -25.09 13.92 -13.96
N LEU A 54 -24.17 13.31 -13.20
CA LEU A 54 -23.40 12.15 -13.64
C LEU A 54 -24.21 10.86 -13.41
N PRO A 55 -24.06 9.86 -14.30
CA PRO A 55 -24.60 8.53 -14.07
C PRO A 55 -23.84 7.82 -12.93
N ASP A 56 -24.49 6.84 -12.29
CA ASP A 56 -23.97 6.16 -11.09
C ASP A 56 -22.59 5.51 -11.30
N ASP A 57 -22.32 4.98 -12.49
CA ASP A 57 -21.04 4.39 -12.87
C ASP A 57 -19.93 5.45 -12.95
N ALA A 58 -20.22 6.64 -13.49
CA ALA A 58 -19.30 7.76 -13.50
C ALA A 58 -19.04 8.31 -12.09
N VAL A 59 -20.08 8.34 -11.22
CA VAL A 59 -19.91 8.70 -9.81
C VAL A 59 -19.04 7.67 -9.08
N ALA A 60 -19.28 6.37 -9.30
CA ALA A 60 -18.47 5.30 -8.73
C ALA A 60 -17.00 5.38 -9.20
N GLN A 61 -16.78 5.64 -10.49
CA GLN A 61 -15.44 5.85 -11.05
C GLN A 61 -14.74 7.06 -10.44
N LEU A 62 -15.45 8.18 -10.28
CA LEU A 62 -14.91 9.38 -9.61
C LEU A 62 -14.52 9.10 -8.17
N LEU A 63 -15.37 8.40 -7.41
CA LEU A 63 -15.07 8.01 -6.03
C LEU A 63 -13.85 7.09 -5.96
N TRP A 64 -13.74 6.13 -6.89
CA TRP A 64 -12.58 5.25 -6.97
C TRP A 64 -11.28 6.03 -7.25
N GLN A 65 -11.32 6.98 -8.18
CA GLN A 65 -10.18 7.84 -8.54
C GLN A 65 -9.80 8.78 -7.39
N ALA A 66 -10.78 9.39 -6.72
CA ALA A 66 -10.54 10.19 -5.52
C ALA A 66 -9.87 9.34 -4.42
N GLY A 67 -10.28 8.09 -4.28
CA GLY A 67 -9.63 7.12 -3.40
C GLY A 67 -8.18 6.81 -3.79
N GLU A 68 -7.89 6.62 -5.08
CA GLU A 68 -6.51 6.40 -5.60
C GLU A 68 -5.60 7.59 -5.27
N VAL A 69 -6.08 8.82 -5.52
CA VAL A 69 -5.36 10.06 -5.22
C VAL A 69 -5.09 10.18 -3.72
N ARG A 70 -6.10 9.93 -2.88
CA ARG A 70 -5.94 9.97 -1.42
C ARG A 70 -4.90 8.98 -0.94
N ARG A 71 -4.97 7.71 -1.38
CA ARG A 71 -3.99 6.69 -0.99
C ARG A 71 -2.57 7.04 -1.43
N SER A 72 -2.42 7.63 -2.62
CA SER A 72 -1.11 8.09 -3.13
C SER A 72 -0.56 9.25 -2.29
N ALA A 73 -1.41 10.19 -1.88
CA ALA A 73 -1.03 11.28 -0.97
C ALA A 73 -0.65 10.74 0.42
N ASP A 74 -1.43 9.81 0.97
CA ASP A 74 -1.15 9.17 2.27
C ASP A 74 0.20 8.42 2.24
N ALA A 75 0.52 7.73 1.14
CA ALA A 75 1.80 7.06 0.96
C ALA A 75 2.99 8.05 0.97
N LEU A 76 2.83 9.21 0.32
CA LEU A 76 3.82 10.28 0.35
C LEU A 76 3.99 10.88 1.76
N ILE A 77 2.89 11.14 2.44
CA ILE A 77 2.91 11.65 3.83
C ILE A 77 3.58 10.63 4.75
N ALA A 78 3.31 9.33 4.58
CA ALA A 78 3.96 8.26 5.32
C ALA A 78 5.49 8.28 5.17
N VAL A 79 5.99 8.29 3.93
CA VAL A 79 7.44 8.36 3.65
C VAL A 79 8.05 9.64 4.23
N ALA A 80 7.40 10.80 4.03
CA ALA A 80 7.89 12.07 4.57
C ALA A 80 7.91 12.10 6.11
N ALA A 81 6.87 11.56 6.76
CA ALA A 81 6.76 11.47 8.21
C ALA A 81 7.85 10.56 8.80
N ALA A 82 8.10 9.42 8.16
CA ALA A 82 9.18 8.51 8.55
C ALA A 82 10.56 9.19 8.43
N GLU A 83 10.80 9.94 7.36
CA GLU A 83 12.05 10.66 7.15
C GLU A 83 12.27 11.81 8.15
N ILE A 84 11.23 12.57 8.48
CA ILE A 84 11.33 13.62 9.52
C ILE A 84 11.65 12.99 10.88
N ARG A 85 11.03 11.84 11.17
CA ARG A 85 11.28 11.08 12.40
C ARG A 85 12.71 10.50 12.43
N SER A 86 13.20 9.96 11.32
CA SER A 86 14.57 9.39 11.22
C SER A 86 15.64 10.46 11.49
N ARG A 87 15.41 11.69 11.05
CA ARG A 87 16.26 12.86 11.31
C ARG A 87 16.16 13.40 12.73
N ALA A 88 15.17 12.94 13.51
CA ALA A 88 14.80 13.50 14.81
C ALA A 88 14.57 15.02 14.77
N ASP A 89 14.04 15.56 13.66
CA ASP A 89 13.82 17.00 13.51
C ASP A 89 12.53 17.43 14.19
N ALA A 90 12.61 17.67 15.50
CA ALA A 90 11.49 18.11 16.34
C ALA A 90 10.94 19.51 15.98
N ARG A 91 11.50 20.21 15.00
CA ARG A 91 10.99 21.52 14.55
C ARG A 91 9.81 21.40 13.59
N LEU A 92 9.62 20.22 12.99
CA LEU A 92 8.56 19.99 12.02
C LEU A 92 7.39 19.26 12.68
N ASP A 93 6.27 19.96 12.78
CA ASP A 93 4.99 19.40 13.24
C ASP A 93 4.28 18.73 12.05
N VAL A 94 4.57 17.43 11.86
CA VAL A 94 3.98 16.62 10.78
C VAL A 94 2.45 16.60 10.83
N PRO A 95 1.79 16.35 11.99
CA PRO A 95 0.34 16.46 12.11
C PRO A 95 -0.22 17.79 11.59
N ALA A 96 0.36 18.92 12.01
CA ALA A 96 -0.10 20.24 11.58
C ALA A 96 0.13 20.49 10.08
N LEU A 97 1.28 20.08 9.54
CA LEU A 97 1.61 20.27 8.12
C LEU A 97 0.74 19.44 7.18
N ALA A 98 0.41 18.21 7.57
CA ALA A 98 -0.41 17.30 6.79
C ALA A 98 -1.91 17.46 7.07
N GLY A 99 -2.30 18.20 8.11
CA GLY A 99 -3.71 18.39 8.50
C GLY A 99 -4.35 17.11 9.05
N ILE A 100 -3.56 16.29 9.75
CA ILE A 100 -3.96 14.99 10.29
C ILE A 100 -3.82 14.96 11.82
N SER A 101 -4.35 13.92 12.45
CA SER A 101 -4.17 13.71 13.90
C SER A 101 -2.78 13.16 14.23
N ASP A 102 -2.32 13.34 15.48
CA ASP A 102 -1.06 12.76 15.97
C ASP A 102 -1.01 11.25 15.79
N ALA A 103 -2.08 10.55 16.17
CA ALA A 103 -2.18 9.10 16.03
C ALA A 103 -2.13 8.65 14.55
N GLU A 104 -2.64 9.47 13.65
CA GLU A 104 -2.54 9.21 12.21
C GLU A 104 -1.12 9.46 11.69
N ALA A 105 -0.45 10.52 12.16
CA ALA A 105 0.94 10.80 11.82
C ALA A 105 1.88 9.68 12.32
N GLU A 106 1.68 9.17 13.53
CA GLU A 106 2.45 8.04 14.07
C GLU A 106 2.28 6.77 13.23
N ARG A 107 1.03 6.47 12.83
CA ARG A 107 0.73 5.33 11.96
C ARG A 107 1.37 5.49 10.58
N LEU A 108 1.24 6.67 9.97
CA LEU A 108 1.85 6.98 8.68
C LEU A 108 3.37 6.87 8.76
N ALA A 109 4.00 7.37 9.83
CA ALA A 109 5.44 7.23 10.03
C ALA A 109 5.89 5.76 10.16
N ALA A 110 5.10 4.90 10.83
CA ALA A 110 5.40 3.47 10.92
C ALA A 110 5.32 2.78 9.54
N VAL A 111 4.29 3.09 8.75
CA VAL A 111 4.17 2.58 7.38
C VAL A 111 5.28 3.11 6.48
N GLY A 112 5.67 4.38 6.63
CA GLY A 112 6.79 4.97 5.89
C GLY A 112 8.11 4.30 6.23
N ALA A 113 8.34 3.90 7.49
CA ALA A 113 9.51 3.13 7.89
C ALA A 113 9.54 1.75 7.21
N MET A 114 8.40 1.06 7.11
CA MET A 114 8.30 -0.22 6.37
C MET A 114 8.70 -0.07 4.89
N VAL A 115 8.32 1.05 4.27
CA VAL A 115 8.70 1.39 2.89
C VAL A 115 10.20 1.67 2.82
N ALA A 116 10.74 2.50 3.70
CA ALA A 116 12.16 2.85 3.71
C ALA A 116 13.06 1.62 3.92
N GLU A 117 12.68 0.70 4.82
CA GLU A 117 13.40 -0.56 5.06
C GLU A 117 13.35 -1.48 3.83
N SER A 118 12.21 -1.55 3.16
CA SER A 118 12.05 -2.30 1.90
C SER A 118 12.93 -1.72 0.78
N GLU A 119 12.97 -0.40 0.65
CA GLU A 119 13.81 0.29 -0.33
C GLU A 119 15.29 0.10 -0.03
N ALA A 120 15.69 0.18 1.25
CA ALA A 120 17.07 -0.07 1.65
C ALA A 120 17.53 -1.50 1.33
N ALA A 121 16.65 -2.50 1.49
CA ALA A 121 16.95 -3.88 1.10
C ALA A 121 17.13 -4.04 -0.43
N ILE A 122 16.32 -3.32 -1.23
CA ILE A 122 16.48 -3.27 -2.70
C ILE A 122 17.75 -2.53 -3.10
N ASP A 123 18.05 -1.38 -2.50
CA ASP A 123 19.24 -0.62 -2.88
C ASP A 123 20.52 -1.38 -2.48
N ALA A 124 20.48 -2.16 -1.39
CA ALA A 124 21.55 -3.10 -1.04
C ALA A 124 21.73 -4.20 -2.09
N ARG A 125 20.65 -4.68 -2.74
CA ARG A 125 20.71 -5.60 -3.89
C ARG A 125 21.46 -5.00 -5.07
N ASP A 126 21.14 -3.78 -5.47
CA ASP A 126 21.74 -3.14 -6.65
C ASP A 126 23.27 -2.96 -6.49
N VAL A 127 23.73 -2.75 -5.25
CA VAL A 127 25.16 -2.71 -4.92
C VAL A 127 25.80 -4.10 -5.04
N VAL A 128 25.10 -5.17 -4.65
CA VAL A 128 25.62 -6.54 -4.66
C VAL A 128 25.62 -7.16 -6.07
N GLU A 129 24.58 -6.93 -6.89
CA GLU A 129 24.55 -7.40 -8.29
C GLU A 129 25.68 -6.79 -9.14
N ALA A 130 26.14 -5.58 -8.81
CA ALA A 130 27.33 -4.97 -9.43
C ALA A 130 28.66 -5.70 -9.08
N THR A 131 28.64 -6.65 -8.14
CA THR A 131 29.80 -7.41 -7.63
C THR A 131 29.76 -8.92 -7.91
N ASP A 132 28.90 -9.39 -8.82
CA ASP A 132 28.96 -10.72 -9.46
C ASP A 132 28.77 -11.95 -8.53
N LEU A 133 28.05 -11.78 -7.42
CA LEU A 133 27.63 -12.89 -6.54
C LEU A 133 26.10 -12.93 -6.45
N GLU A 134 25.50 -14.08 -6.79
CA GLU A 134 24.09 -14.41 -6.49
C GLU A 134 23.91 -14.50 -4.97
N VAL A 135 23.89 -13.35 -4.28
CA VAL A 135 23.56 -13.29 -2.86
C VAL A 135 22.04 -13.25 -2.74
N PRO A 136 21.41 -14.23 -2.07
CA PRO A 136 19.99 -14.13 -1.75
C PRO A 136 19.77 -12.90 -0.87
N ILE A 137 18.96 -11.95 -1.35
CA ILE A 137 18.61 -10.75 -0.60
C ILE A 137 17.50 -11.07 0.36
N ASP A 138 17.76 -10.77 1.62
CA ASP A 138 16.80 -10.92 2.71
C ASP A 138 15.85 -9.71 2.70
N MET A 139 14.70 -9.88 2.07
CA MET A 139 13.66 -8.86 2.07
C MET A 139 12.85 -8.96 3.36
N PRO A 140 12.54 -7.84 4.03
CA PRO A 140 11.62 -7.87 5.16
C PRO A 140 10.30 -8.51 4.72
N TRP A 141 9.74 -9.41 5.53
CA TRP A 141 8.53 -10.15 5.13
C TRP A 141 7.33 -9.23 4.83
N TRP A 142 7.32 -8.01 5.35
CA TRP A 142 6.29 -7.00 5.07
C TRP A 142 6.50 -6.24 3.75
N HIS A 143 7.55 -6.56 2.98
CA HIS A 143 7.85 -5.93 1.70
C HIS A 143 6.64 -5.88 0.74
N PRO A 144 5.84 -6.95 0.56
CA PRO A 144 4.67 -6.90 -0.32
C PRO A 144 3.63 -5.84 0.10
N ILE A 145 3.47 -5.62 1.41
CA ILE A 145 2.56 -4.61 1.97
C ILE A 145 3.10 -3.21 1.68
N ALA A 146 4.40 -2.99 1.87
CA ALA A 146 5.05 -1.71 1.60
C ALA A 146 4.89 -1.30 0.12
N ILE A 147 5.15 -2.23 -0.81
CA ILE A 147 4.96 -1.97 -2.25
C ILE A 147 3.50 -1.67 -2.59
N ALA A 148 2.54 -2.37 -1.99
CA ALA A 148 1.12 -2.12 -2.22
C ALA A 148 0.68 -0.71 -1.80
N VAL A 149 1.31 -0.14 -0.76
CA VAL A 149 1.10 1.25 -0.33
C VAL A 149 1.68 2.22 -1.36
N VAL A 150 2.93 2.01 -1.79
CA VAL A 150 3.61 2.87 -2.78
C VAL A 150 2.91 2.83 -4.16
N GLU A 151 2.25 1.72 -4.49
CA GLU A 151 1.44 1.56 -5.70
C GLU A 151 0.00 2.09 -5.54
N GLY A 152 -0.38 2.59 -4.36
CA GLY A 152 -1.72 3.10 -4.09
C GLY A 152 -2.80 2.02 -4.15
N ARG A 153 -2.43 0.73 -4.12
CA ARG A 153 -3.36 -0.41 -4.06
C ARG A 153 -3.94 -0.60 -2.67
N LEU A 154 -3.17 -0.21 -1.66
CA LEU A 154 -3.53 -0.30 -0.26
C LEU A 154 -3.36 1.09 0.41
N SER A 155 -4.27 1.48 1.30
CA SER A 155 -4.09 2.70 2.09
C SER A 155 -3.09 2.44 3.21
N ALA A 156 -2.40 3.47 3.70
CA ALA A 156 -1.49 3.31 4.82
C ALA A 156 -2.19 2.79 6.09
N ALA A 157 -3.44 3.19 6.34
CA ALA A 157 -4.23 2.64 7.45
C ALA A 157 -4.47 1.13 7.32
N SER A 158 -4.87 0.67 6.13
CA SER A 158 -5.05 -0.77 5.88
C SER A 158 -3.72 -1.53 5.94
N ALA A 159 -2.58 -0.88 5.60
CA ALA A 159 -1.26 -1.51 5.66
C ALA A 159 -0.83 -1.76 7.10
N ALA A 160 -0.98 -0.74 7.95
CA ALA A 160 -0.72 -0.86 9.37
C ALA A 160 -1.59 -1.97 9.99
N SER A 161 -2.89 -1.97 9.71
CA SER A 161 -3.82 -3.00 10.19
C SER A 161 -3.49 -4.41 9.69
N ALA A 162 -3.06 -4.55 8.43
CA ALA A 162 -2.62 -5.82 7.87
C ALA A 162 -1.33 -6.31 8.55
N ARG A 163 -0.35 -5.43 8.72
CA ARG A 163 0.94 -5.72 9.37
C ARG A 163 0.75 -6.13 10.83
N GLU A 164 -0.13 -5.43 11.56
CA GLU A 164 -0.49 -5.74 12.93
C GLU A 164 -1.24 -7.08 13.02
N GLY A 165 -2.22 -7.32 12.14
CA GLY A 165 -3.01 -8.55 12.13
C GLY A 165 -2.21 -9.82 11.78
N LEU A 166 -1.16 -9.70 10.95
CA LEU A 166 -0.24 -10.80 10.65
C LEU A 166 0.73 -11.07 11.82
N GLY A 167 0.97 -10.07 12.67
CA GLY A 167 1.87 -10.16 13.82
C GLY A 167 3.34 -10.32 13.41
N GLU A 168 4.21 -10.63 14.37
CA GLU A 168 5.64 -10.84 14.13
C GLU A 168 5.99 -12.29 13.82
N PRO A 169 7.14 -12.55 13.17
CA PRO A 169 7.72 -13.87 13.10
C PRO A 169 7.95 -14.43 14.50
N GLY A 170 7.84 -15.75 14.64
CA GLY A 170 8.02 -16.42 15.92
C GLY A 170 8.46 -17.86 15.75
N ALA A 171 8.45 -18.62 16.84
CA ALA A 171 8.91 -20.02 16.86
C ALA A 171 8.19 -20.93 15.85
N HIS A 172 6.95 -20.57 15.47
CA HIS A 172 6.05 -21.39 14.67
C HIS A 172 5.68 -20.77 13.32
N VAL A 173 5.91 -19.47 13.15
CA VAL A 173 5.56 -18.73 11.95
C VAL A 173 6.81 -18.01 11.47
N THR A 174 7.39 -18.50 10.38
CA THR A 174 8.64 -17.98 9.83
C THR A 174 8.43 -16.68 9.06
N GLU A 175 9.51 -15.94 8.84
CA GLU A 175 9.50 -14.74 7.98
C GLU A 175 9.02 -15.06 6.56
N GLN A 176 9.48 -16.17 5.99
CA GLN A 176 9.02 -16.61 4.66
C GLN A 176 7.51 -16.86 4.63
N ALA A 177 6.96 -17.55 5.65
CA ALA A 177 5.53 -17.82 5.71
C ALA A 177 4.69 -16.54 5.83
N LEU A 178 5.21 -15.53 6.56
CA LEU A 178 4.59 -14.21 6.64
C LEU A 178 4.70 -13.43 5.34
N SER A 179 5.83 -13.54 4.63
CA SER A 179 6.01 -12.94 3.33
C SER A 179 4.99 -13.48 2.32
N ASP A 180 4.87 -14.80 2.22
CA ASP A 180 3.90 -15.45 1.34
C ASP A 180 2.45 -15.07 1.71
N ALA A 181 2.15 -14.96 3.01
CA ALA A 181 0.84 -14.52 3.49
C ALA A 181 0.58 -13.05 3.15
N ALA A 182 1.57 -12.18 3.30
CA ALA A 182 1.48 -10.78 2.93
C ALA A 182 1.19 -10.61 1.42
N GLU A 183 1.82 -11.40 0.55
CA GLU A 183 1.55 -11.39 -0.90
C GLU A 183 0.11 -11.78 -1.22
N ARG A 184 -0.38 -12.89 -0.66
CA ARG A 184 -1.78 -13.34 -0.85
C ARG A 184 -2.78 -12.31 -0.35
N LEU A 185 -2.51 -11.78 0.83
CA LEU A 185 -3.37 -10.79 1.47
C LEU A 185 -3.46 -9.52 0.63
N VAL A 186 -2.33 -9.00 0.16
CA VAL A 186 -2.27 -7.82 -0.70
C VAL A 186 -3.02 -8.04 -2.02
N CYS A 187 -2.99 -9.23 -2.62
CA CYS A 187 -3.79 -9.56 -3.80
C CYS A 187 -5.31 -9.50 -3.52
N SER A 188 -5.72 -9.82 -2.29
CA SER A 188 -7.14 -9.88 -1.90
C SER A 188 -7.73 -8.54 -1.40
N LEU A 189 -6.89 -7.59 -0.95
CA LEU A 189 -7.32 -6.39 -0.20
C LEU A 189 -7.43 -5.11 -1.01
N THR A 190 -7.59 -5.18 -2.33
CA THR A 190 -7.66 -3.97 -3.17
C THR A 190 -8.77 -3.03 -2.68
N ALA A 191 -8.39 -1.82 -2.23
CA ALA A 191 -9.28 -0.82 -1.63
C ALA A 191 -10.10 -1.28 -0.40
N ALA A 192 -9.65 -2.31 0.32
CA ALA A 192 -10.29 -2.76 1.56
C ALA A 192 -10.16 -1.73 2.70
N ALA A 193 -11.20 -1.63 3.53
CA ALA A 193 -11.17 -0.83 4.75
C ALA A 193 -10.20 -1.43 5.80
N PRO A 194 -9.64 -0.63 6.72
CA PRO A 194 -8.66 -1.10 7.70
C PRO A 194 -9.13 -2.28 8.55
N ASP A 195 -10.38 -2.26 9.01
CA ASP A 195 -10.94 -3.37 9.81
C ASP A 195 -11.02 -4.68 9.02
N ALA A 196 -11.38 -4.59 7.74
CA ALA A 196 -11.43 -5.74 6.85
C ALA A 196 -10.02 -6.28 6.55
N ALA A 197 -9.03 -5.39 6.42
CA ALA A 197 -7.63 -5.76 6.29
C ALA A 197 -7.10 -6.46 7.55
N ALA A 198 -7.41 -5.93 8.74
CA ALA A 198 -7.05 -6.53 10.03
C ALA A 198 -7.64 -7.93 10.19
N GLU A 199 -8.92 -8.09 9.83
CA GLU A 199 -9.61 -9.37 9.93
C GLU A 199 -9.09 -10.41 8.93
N ALA A 200 -8.82 -10.00 7.69
CA ALA A 200 -8.17 -10.88 6.71
C ALA A 200 -6.78 -11.33 7.19
N ALA A 201 -6.00 -10.41 7.76
CA ALA A 201 -4.66 -10.68 8.27
C ALA A 201 -4.67 -11.67 9.44
N ARG A 202 -5.57 -11.48 10.41
CA ARG A 202 -5.74 -12.42 11.52
C ARG A 202 -6.15 -13.80 11.06
N ARG A 203 -7.01 -13.90 10.02
CA ARG A 203 -7.39 -15.19 9.43
C ARG A 203 -6.22 -15.88 8.75
N GLU A 204 -5.40 -15.16 7.98
CA GLU A 204 -4.16 -15.72 7.40
C GLU A 204 -3.21 -16.18 8.51
N ARG A 205 -3.02 -15.37 9.56
CA ARG A 205 -2.17 -15.73 10.70
C ARG A 205 -2.64 -17.01 11.39
N ALA A 206 -3.93 -17.11 11.68
CA ALA A 206 -4.52 -18.31 12.27
C ALA A 206 -4.37 -19.54 11.37
N ALA A 207 -4.43 -19.36 10.03
CA ALA A 207 -4.20 -20.45 9.09
C ALA A 207 -2.74 -20.93 9.10
N LEU A 208 -1.77 -20.02 9.20
CA LEU A 208 -0.34 -20.39 9.35
C LEU A 208 -0.10 -21.19 10.64
N GLU A 209 -0.68 -20.74 11.75
CA GLU A 209 -0.56 -21.41 13.04
C GLU A 209 -1.29 -22.77 13.05
N GLY A 210 -2.46 -22.85 12.42
CA GLY A 210 -3.25 -24.08 12.32
C GLY A 210 -2.67 -25.12 11.36
N ALA A 211 -2.02 -24.71 10.27
CA ALA A 211 -1.35 -25.63 9.34
C ALA A 211 -0.21 -26.41 10.01
N LEU A 212 0.41 -25.83 11.04
CA LEU A 212 1.46 -26.48 11.83
C LEU A 212 0.93 -27.63 12.70
N LEU A 213 -0.32 -27.53 13.21
CA LEU A 213 -0.95 -28.60 14.01
C LEU A 213 -1.27 -29.87 13.20
N LEU A 214 -1.21 -29.79 11.87
CA LEU A 214 -1.46 -30.91 10.96
C LEU A 214 -0.17 -31.54 10.41
N LEU A 215 1.00 -30.98 10.73
CA LEU A 215 2.27 -31.61 10.39
C LEU A 215 2.58 -32.69 11.43
N PRO A 216 2.85 -33.94 11.00
CA PRO A 216 3.26 -34.99 11.94
C PRO A 216 4.57 -34.58 12.61
N GLU A 217 4.60 -34.70 13.95
CA GLU A 217 5.82 -34.61 14.74
C GLU A 217 6.93 -35.43 14.05
N PRO A 218 8.15 -34.88 13.84
CA PRO A 218 9.23 -35.65 13.28
C PRO A 218 9.49 -36.85 14.21
N THR A 219 9.09 -38.04 13.75
CA THR A 219 9.27 -39.26 14.50
C THR A 219 10.75 -39.43 14.80
N VAL A 220 11.09 -39.54 16.09
CA VAL A 220 12.43 -39.75 16.66
C VAL A 220 13.17 -40.97 16.05
N ALA A 221 12.52 -41.75 15.18
CA ALA A 221 13.07 -42.89 14.46
C ALA A 221 14.18 -42.55 13.44
N ASP A 222 14.22 -41.34 12.87
CA ASP A 222 15.27 -40.96 11.90
C ASP A 222 16.59 -40.53 12.55
N ALA A 223 16.58 -40.15 13.83
CA ALA A 223 17.79 -39.77 14.56
C ALA A 223 18.67 -40.98 14.94
N ASP A 224 18.10 -42.19 15.01
CA ASP A 224 18.81 -43.40 15.45
C ASP A 224 19.44 -44.19 14.29
N HIS A 225 19.04 -43.94 13.04
CA HIS A 225 19.69 -44.54 11.86
C HIS A 225 21.01 -43.83 11.49
N ALA A 226 21.15 -42.54 11.77
CA ALA A 226 22.40 -41.80 11.49
C ALA A 226 23.55 -42.14 12.46
N ARG A 227 23.26 -42.65 13.66
CA ARG A 227 24.29 -43.02 14.66
C ARG A 227 24.80 -44.46 14.55
N ARG A 228 24.13 -45.35 13.81
CA ARG A 228 24.54 -46.77 13.69
C ARG A 228 25.35 -47.11 12.43
N GLY A 229 25.61 -46.13 11.57
CA GLY A 229 26.37 -46.32 10.31
C GLY A 229 27.89 -46.04 10.38
N HIS A 230 28.42 -45.65 11.55
CA HIS A 230 29.85 -45.42 11.76
C HIS A 230 30.34 -46.22 12.97
N GLY A 231 30.48 -47.53 12.78
CA GLY A 231 31.16 -48.46 13.67
C GLY A 231 31.98 -49.43 12.85
#